data_AF-A0AAV2I574-F1
#
_entry.id   AF-A0AAV2I574-F1
#
_cell.length_a   1.000
_cell.length_b   1.000
_cell.length_c   1.000
_cell.angle_alpha   90.00
_cell.angle_beta   90.00
_cell.angle_gamma   90.00
#
_symmetry.space_group_name_H-M   'P 1'
#
loop_
_entity.id
_entity.type
_entity.pdbx_description
1 polymer ?
#
loop_
_entity_poly.entity_id
_entity_poly.type
_entity_poly.pdbx_seq_one_letter_code
_entity_poly.pdbx_strand_id
1 'polypeptide(L)'
;NFTRRHSPTYGNCYTLQNDKFISRKSGPAEGLEMILYLETNQYMEGITSGKGAQVVIHEQGTLPFPDDEGIAVTAGEQTMIGLKQIQIKRLDGKYGPCKSVDDFMQKYKIKYTRNTCLKICQQNLIMQICQCYDEIYQDINDVMKISDKNSPCRNTSQLTCVTRVKWTFDDNAKSCACDSPCSEKVYGRSVTSRMWPSDSVAVSMFRL
;
A
#
# COMPACT_ATOMS: atom_id res chain seq x y z
N ASN A 1 -4.99 -18.39 -0.93
CA ASN A 1 -6.15 -17.71 -0.33
C ASN A 1 -5.85 -16.22 -0.33
N PHE A 2 -6.76 -15.39 -0.84
CA PHE A 2 -6.58 -13.94 -0.91
C PHE A 2 -7.42 -13.28 0.18
N THR A 3 -6.91 -12.22 0.79
CA THR A 3 -7.69 -11.36 1.68
C THR A 3 -8.15 -10.14 0.90
N ARG A 4 -9.47 -9.92 0.84
CA ARG A 4 -10.06 -8.76 0.16
C ARG A 4 -10.12 -7.57 1.11
N ARG A 5 -9.74 -6.39 0.61
CA ARG A 5 -9.95 -5.07 1.24
C ARG A 5 -10.53 -4.09 0.24
N HIS A 6 -11.16 -3.04 0.73
CA HIS A 6 -11.70 -1.96 -0.11
C HIS A 6 -10.82 -0.72 0.00
N SER A 7 -10.58 -0.07 -1.13
CA SER A 7 -9.90 1.21 -1.24
C SER A 7 -10.84 2.18 -1.95
N PRO A 8 -11.14 3.36 -1.37
CA PRO A 8 -11.93 4.37 -2.07
C PRO A 8 -11.32 4.83 -3.40
N THR A 9 -9.98 4.80 -3.50
CA THR A 9 -9.24 5.19 -4.70
C THR A 9 -9.14 4.07 -5.74
N TYR A 10 -8.89 2.82 -5.30
CA TYR A 10 -8.54 1.71 -6.19
C TYR A 10 -9.61 0.61 -6.29
N GLY A 11 -10.73 0.73 -5.58
CA GLY A 11 -11.79 -0.27 -5.56
C GLY A 11 -11.42 -1.50 -4.71
N ASN A 12 -11.48 -2.69 -5.30
CA ASN A 12 -11.20 -3.93 -4.57
C ASN A 12 -9.70 -4.27 -4.62
N CYS A 13 -9.06 -4.34 -3.45
CA CYS A 13 -7.69 -4.79 -3.30
C CYS A 13 -7.66 -6.24 -2.79
N TYR A 14 -6.73 -7.05 -3.32
CA TYR A 14 -6.54 -8.44 -2.91
C TYR A 14 -5.10 -8.66 -2.48
N THR A 15 -4.91 -9.05 -1.22
CA THR A 15 -3.59 -9.36 -0.66
C THR A 15 -3.38 -10.86 -0.66
N LEU A 16 -2.30 -11.31 -1.32
CA LEU A 16 -1.82 -12.67 -1.26
C LEU A 16 -0.78 -12.81 -0.15
N GLN A 17 -1.12 -13.53 0.91
CA GLN A 17 -0.17 -13.83 1.99
C GLN A 17 -0.29 -15.31 2.37
N ASN A 18 0.83 -16.02 2.39
CA ASN A 18 0.92 -17.40 2.84
C ASN A 18 2.34 -17.72 3.29
N ASP A 19 2.50 -18.18 4.54
CA ASP A 19 3.81 -18.53 5.10
C ASP A 19 4.46 -19.74 4.40
N LYS A 20 3.68 -20.49 3.62
CA LYS A 20 4.17 -21.60 2.79
C LYS A 20 4.77 -21.15 1.46
N PHE A 21 4.55 -19.90 1.04
CA PHE A 21 5.12 -19.37 -0.20
C PHE A 21 6.58 -18.96 0.03
N ILE A 22 7.45 -19.96 -0.02
CA ILE A 22 8.89 -19.82 0.14
C ILE A 22 9.54 -20.09 -1.20
N SER A 23 10.13 -19.07 -1.81
CA SER A 23 10.95 -19.25 -3.01
C SER A 23 12.25 -19.97 -2.65
N ARG A 24 12.47 -21.14 -3.24
CA ARG A 24 13.69 -21.96 -3.04
C ARG A 24 14.71 -21.77 -4.17
N LYS A 25 14.27 -21.27 -5.32
CA LYS A 25 15.07 -21.00 -6.50
C LYS A 25 14.69 -19.65 -7.07
N SER A 26 15.69 -18.91 -7.52
CA SER A 26 15.48 -17.66 -8.25
C SER A 26 15.20 -17.94 -9.72
N GLY A 27 14.35 -17.12 -10.33
CA GLY A 27 14.05 -17.18 -11.76
C GLY A 27 12.55 -16.94 -12.03
N PRO A 28 12.18 -16.46 -13.23
CA PRO A 28 10.79 -16.16 -13.55
C PRO A 28 9.85 -17.36 -13.42
N ALA A 29 10.31 -18.57 -13.76
CA ALA A 29 9.52 -19.81 -13.70
C ALA A 29 9.29 -20.35 -12.28
N GLU A 30 10.05 -19.87 -11.30
CA GLU A 30 10.01 -20.34 -9.90
C GLU A 30 9.38 -19.27 -8.98
N GLY A 31 8.85 -18.21 -9.57
CA GLY A 31 8.21 -17.08 -8.89
C GLY A 31 6.70 -17.19 -8.83
N LEU A 32 6.07 -16.09 -8.44
CA LEU A 32 4.63 -15.91 -8.53
C LEU A 32 4.25 -15.50 -9.95
N GLU A 33 3.44 -16.31 -10.63
CA GLU A 33 2.82 -15.99 -11.91
C GLU A 33 1.31 -15.81 -11.71
N MET A 34 0.77 -14.71 -12.25
CA MET A 34 -0.65 -14.39 -12.15
C MET A 34 -1.12 -13.79 -13.48
N ILE A 35 -2.30 -14.20 -13.93
CA ILE A 35 -3.04 -13.53 -15.00
C ILE A 35 -4.18 -12.76 -14.33
N LEU A 36 -4.20 -11.44 -14.54
CA LEU A 36 -5.23 -10.56 -13.99
C LEU A 36 -6.26 -10.26 -15.06
N TYR A 37 -7.53 -10.54 -14.78
CA TYR A 37 -8.63 -10.09 -15.61
C TYR A 37 -9.06 -8.71 -15.14
N LEU A 38 -8.85 -7.70 -15.98
CA LEU A 38 -9.19 -6.31 -15.70
C LEU A 38 -10.44 -5.93 -16.50
N GLU A 39 -11.54 -5.63 -15.81
CA GLU A 39 -12.81 -5.20 -16.41
C GLU A 39 -12.72 -3.73 -16.87
N THR A 40 -11.83 -3.46 -17.84
CA THR A 40 -11.48 -2.09 -18.29
C THR A 40 -12.65 -1.30 -18.88
N ASN A 41 -13.74 -1.98 -19.23
CA ASN A 41 -15.00 -1.40 -19.71
C ASN A 41 -15.90 -0.86 -18.58
N GLN A 42 -15.64 -1.23 -17.32
CA GLN A 42 -16.36 -0.72 -16.14
C GLN A 42 -15.63 0.43 -15.44
N TYR A 43 -14.48 0.87 -15.98
CA TYR A 43 -13.73 1.97 -15.40
C TYR A 43 -14.51 3.27 -15.56
N MET A 44 -14.61 4.05 -14.48
CA MET A 44 -15.35 5.31 -14.48
C MET A 44 -14.57 6.38 -15.27
N GLU A 45 -15.12 6.77 -16.40
CA GLU A 45 -14.57 7.86 -17.22
C GLU A 45 -14.45 9.16 -16.40
N GLY A 46 -13.31 9.85 -16.52
CA GLY A 46 -13.03 11.09 -15.79
C GLY A 46 -12.54 10.92 -14.35
N ILE A 47 -12.55 9.70 -13.78
CA ILE A 47 -12.01 9.41 -12.44
C ILE A 47 -10.73 8.59 -12.53
N THR A 48 -10.69 7.55 -13.37
CA THR A 48 -9.50 6.70 -13.54
C THR A 48 -8.63 7.20 -14.69
N SER A 49 -7.39 7.59 -14.41
CA SER A 49 -6.45 8.14 -15.41
C SER A 49 -5.68 7.08 -16.22
N GLY A 50 -5.77 5.80 -15.85
CA GLY A 50 -5.07 4.71 -16.52
C GLY A 50 -5.82 3.38 -16.44
N LYS A 51 -5.54 2.47 -17.39
CA LYS A 51 -6.10 1.11 -17.45
C LYS A 51 -5.05 0.10 -17.02
N GLY A 52 -5.23 -0.49 -15.85
CA GLY A 52 -4.26 -1.38 -15.25
C GLY A 52 -4.59 -1.74 -13.81
N ALA A 53 -3.63 -2.37 -13.15
CA ALA A 53 -3.65 -2.65 -11.72
C ALA A 53 -2.51 -1.92 -11.00
N GLN A 54 -2.70 -1.60 -9.73
CA GLN A 54 -1.62 -1.19 -8.83
C GLN A 54 -1.20 -2.36 -7.96
N VAL A 55 0.08 -2.73 -8.03
CA VAL A 55 0.65 -3.86 -7.28
C VAL A 55 1.62 -3.34 -6.23
N VAL A 56 1.38 -3.70 -4.97
CA VAL A 56 2.29 -3.36 -3.84
C VAL A 56 2.96 -4.63 -3.34
N ILE A 57 4.28 -4.57 -3.16
CA ILE A 57 5.08 -5.66 -2.62
C ILE A 57 5.68 -5.20 -1.30
N HIS A 58 5.18 -5.76 -0.20
CA HIS A 58 5.50 -5.33 1.16
C HIS A 58 5.74 -6.53 2.09
N GLU A 59 6.32 -6.27 3.26
CA GLU A 59 6.56 -7.31 4.25
C GLU A 59 5.24 -7.84 4.84
N GLN A 60 5.18 -9.14 5.12
CA GLN A 60 4.04 -9.75 5.80
C GLN A 60 3.77 -9.08 7.14
N GLY A 61 2.51 -8.70 7.37
CA GLY A 61 2.06 -8.02 8.59
C GLY A 61 2.18 -6.49 8.57
N THR A 62 2.70 -5.87 7.51
CA THR A 62 2.63 -4.42 7.30
C THR A 62 1.39 -4.03 6.49
N LEU A 63 1.03 -2.75 6.47
CA LEU A 63 -0.01 -2.24 5.58
C LEU A 63 0.56 -1.87 4.20
N PRO A 64 -0.19 -2.12 3.11
CA PRO A 64 0.16 -1.62 1.78
C PRO A 64 -0.30 -0.18 1.58
N PHE A 65 0.49 0.62 0.87
CA PHE A 65 0.11 1.98 0.45
C PHE A 65 0.28 2.13 -1.07
N PRO A 66 -0.74 1.81 -1.88
CA PRO A 66 -0.63 1.85 -3.34
C PRO A 66 -0.25 3.23 -3.90
N ASP A 67 -0.66 4.32 -3.26
CA ASP A 67 -0.31 5.69 -3.66
C ASP A 67 1.18 6.01 -3.45
N ASP A 68 1.81 5.38 -2.46
CA ASP A 68 3.21 5.65 -2.10
C ASP A 68 4.17 4.61 -2.70
N GLU A 69 3.73 3.35 -2.80
CA GLU A 69 4.57 2.18 -3.05
C GLU A 69 4.05 1.30 -4.21
N GLY A 70 3.01 1.71 -4.93
CA GLY A 70 2.41 0.95 -6.02
C GLY A 70 3.30 0.85 -7.26
N ILE A 71 3.29 -0.33 -7.88
CA ILE A 71 3.81 -0.57 -9.22
C ILE A 71 2.62 -0.63 -10.17
N ALA A 72 2.56 0.31 -11.11
CA ALA A 72 1.54 0.29 -12.15
C ALA A 72 1.81 -0.89 -13.12
N VAL A 73 0.81 -1.74 -13.29
CA VAL A 73 0.80 -2.87 -14.23
C VAL A 73 -0.25 -2.58 -15.29
N THR A 74 0.22 -2.41 -16.53
CA THR A 74 -0.63 -2.02 -17.67
C THR A 74 -1.45 -3.21 -18.18
N ALA A 75 -2.70 -2.97 -18.55
CA ALA A 75 -3.51 -3.97 -19.24
C ALA A 75 -2.94 -4.26 -20.65
N GLY A 76 -2.95 -5.53 -21.09
CA GLY A 76 -2.42 -5.93 -22.41
C GLY A 76 -0.90 -6.09 -22.45
N GLU A 77 -0.24 -6.10 -21.30
CA GLU A 77 1.17 -6.41 -21.17
C GLU A 77 1.41 -7.53 -20.14
N GLN A 78 2.48 -8.28 -20.34
CA GLN A 78 3.08 -9.10 -19.31
C GLN A 78 4.16 -8.28 -18.61
N THR A 79 3.93 -7.98 -17.34
CA THR A 79 4.91 -7.29 -16.48
C THR A 79 5.69 -8.30 -15.64
N MET A 80 7.02 -8.24 -15.72
CA MET A 80 7.94 -9.02 -14.88
C MET A 80 8.56 -8.11 -13.81
N ILE A 81 8.40 -8.50 -12.54
CA ILE A 81 8.89 -7.75 -11.38
C ILE A 81 9.97 -8.58 -10.69
N GLY A 82 11.23 -8.20 -10.89
CA GLY A 82 12.37 -8.76 -10.16
C GLY A 82 12.45 -8.19 -8.75
N LEU A 83 12.71 -9.05 -7.76
CA LEU A 83 12.78 -8.66 -6.34
C LEU A 83 14.15 -8.92 -5.75
N LYS A 84 14.63 -7.94 -4.97
CA LYS A 84 15.81 -8.05 -4.11
C LYS A 84 15.41 -7.73 -2.67
N GLN A 85 15.34 -8.75 -1.82
CA GLN A 85 15.11 -8.53 -0.39
C GLN A 85 16.36 -7.93 0.26
N ILE A 86 16.18 -6.82 0.97
CA ILE A 86 17.21 -6.08 1.70
C ILE A 86 16.82 -6.09 3.17
N GLN A 87 17.69 -6.64 4.02
CA GLN A 87 17.50 -6.55 5.46
C GLN A 87 18.34 -5.42 6.02
N ILE A 88 17.68 -4.47 6.68
CA ILE A 88 18.34 -3.32 7.31
C ILE A 88 18.33 -3.54 8.81
N LYS A 89 19.49 -3.31 9.45
CA LYS A 89 19.65 -3.28 10.91
C LYS A 89 20.35 -1.99 11.29
N ARG A 90 19.74 -1.20 12.18
CA ARG A 90 20.25 0.06 12.68
C ARG A 90 20.64 -0.10 14.16
N LEU A 91 21.68 0.62 14.56
CA LEU A 91 22.07 0.73 15.96
C LEU A 91 21.32 1.91 16.60
N ASP A 92 20.86 1.71 17.83
CA ASP A 92 20.15 2.74 18.61
C ASP A 92 21.10 3.53 19.54
N GLY A 93 20.55 4.49 20.27
CA GLY A 93 21.24 5.23 21.33
C GLY A 93 22.22 6.26 20.76
N LYS A 94 23.52 6.08 21.03
CA LYS A 94 24.55 7.06 20.61
C LYS A 94 24.74 7.18 19.09
N TYR A 95 24.20 6.24 18.32
CA TYR A 95 24.28 6.22 16.86
C TYR A 95 23.06 6.85 16.17
N GLY A 96 22.10 7.34 16.95
CA GLY A 96 20.83 7.90 16.49
C GLY A 96 19.64 7.05 16.95
N PRO A 97 18.46 7.65 17.04
CA PRO A 97 17.26 6.94 17.48
C PRO A 97 16.77 5.99 16.38
N CYS A 98 16.46 4.76 16.77
CA CYS A 98 15.58 3.90 15.98
C CYS A 98 14.45 3.36 16.86
N LYS A 99 13.30 3.09 16.26
CA LYS A 99 12.13 2.67 17.02
C LYS A 99 12.14 1.16 17.28
N SER A 100 12.08 0.77 18.54
CA SER A 100 11.67 -0.58 18.92
C SER A 100 10.16 -0.74 18.66
N VAL A 101 9.79 -1.81 17.96
CA VAL A 101 8.48 -1.92 17.29
C VAL A 101 7.41 -2.65 18.10
N ASP A 102 7.75 -3.14 19.29
CA ASP A 102 6.90 -4.02 20.09
C ASP A 102 5.62 -3.31 20.58
N ASP A 103 5.73 -2.07 21.08
CA ASP A 103 4.56 -1.30 21.56
C ASP A 103 3.58 -1.00 20.42
N PHE A 104 4.10 -0.69 19.23
CA PHE A 104 3.28 -0.41 18.06
C PHE A 104 2.51 -1.67 17.62
N MET A 105 3.19 -2.82 17.60
CA MET A 105 2.59 -4.12 17.30
C MET A 105 1.53 -4.50 18.32
N GLN A 106 1.76 -4.26 19.61
CA GLN A 106 0.77 -4.52 20.65
C GLN A 106 -0.49 -3.67 20.48
N LYS A 107 -0.32 -2.38 20.16
CA LYS A 107 -1.41 -1.42 20.00
C LYS A 107 -2.24 -1.64 18.74
N TYR A 108 -1.58 -1.80 17.60
CA TYR A 108 -2.21 -1.79 16.28
C TYR A 108 -2.34 -3.18 15.63
N LYS A 109 -1.73 -4.22 16.22
CA LYS A 109 -1.74 -5.60 15.70
C LYS A 109 -1.16 -5.74 14.28
N ILE A 110 -0.30 -4.79 13.89
CA ILE A 110 0.43 -4.78 12.62
C ILE A 110 1.90 -4.40 12.85
N LYS A 111 2.77 -4.81 11.94
CA LYS A 111 4.18 -4.42 11.96
C LYS A 111 4.34 -2.93 11.73
N TYR A 112 5.23 -2.34 12.50
CA TYR A 112 5.61 -0.96 12.34
C TYR A 112 6.35 -0.76 11.02
N THR A 113 5.92 0.24 10.25
CA THR A 113 6.76 0.89 9.24
C THR A 113 6.75 2.39 9.51
N ARG A 114 7.80 3.08 9.09
CA ARG A 114 7.84 4.54 9.20
C ARG A 114 6.65 5.18 8.47
N ASN A 115 6.29 4.65 7.30
CA ASN A 115 5.17 5.18 6.52
C ASN A 115 3.84 5.00 7.24
N THR A 116 3.55 3.81 7.80
CA THR A 116 2.33 3.59 8.58
C THR A 116 2.26 4.53 9.79
N CYS A 117 3.37 4.77 10.49
CA CYS A 117 3.41 5.73 11.59
C CYS A 117 3.05 7.15 11.14
N LEU A 118 3.61 7.59 10.02
CA LEU A 118 3.33 8.92 9.45
C LEU A 118 1.86 9.05 9.05
N LYS A 119 1.27 8.04 8.40
CA LYS A 119 -0.16 8.05 8.03
C LYS A 119 -1.07 8.07 9.28
N ILE A 120 -0.74 7.31 10.33
CA ILE A 120 -1.44 7.38 11.63
C ILE A 120 -1.32 8.79 12.25
N CYS A 121 -0.13 9.39 12.22
CA CYS A 121 0.09 10.74 12.74
C CYS A 121 -0.72 11.78 11.97
N GLN A 122 -0.70 11.72 10.63
CA GLN A 122 -1.49 12.58 9.76
C GLN A 122 -2.99 12.45 10.06
N GLN A 123 -3.49 11.22 10.23
CA GLN A 123 -4.89 10.97 10.55
C GLN A 123 -5.27 11.55 11.92
N ASN A 124 -4.41 11.42 12.93
CA ASN A 124 -4.65 12.05 14.24
C ASN A 124 -4.72 13.58 14.14
N LEU A 125 -3.82 14.21 13.38
CA LEU A 125 -3.85 15.66 13.17
C LEU A 125 -5.13 16.10 12.47
N ILE A 126 -5.58 15.35 11.45
CA ILE A 126 -6.86 15.59 10.78
C ILE A 126 -8.01 15.53 11.78
N MET A 127 -8.07 14.49 12.63
CA MET A 127 -9.11 14.36 13.64
C MET A 127 -9.07 15.50 14.67
N GLN A 128 -7.89 15.94 15.09
CA GLN A 128 -7.72 17.04 16.04
C GLN A 128 -8.15 18.39 15.44
N ILE A 129 -7.78 18.68 14.19
CA ILE A 129 -7.99 20.00 13.58
C ILE A 129 -9.36 20.09 12.91
N CYS A 130 -9.75 19.06 12.17
CA CYS A 130 -10.96 19.06 11.34
C CYS A 130 -12.16 18.40 12.02
N GLN A 131 -11.98 17.77 13.20
CA GLN A 131 -13.04 17.13 14.00
C GLN A 131 -13.79 16.01 13.26
N CYS A 132 -13.14 15.41 12.27
CA CYS A 132 -13.61 14.27 11.48
C CYS A 132 -12.38 13.50 10.99
N TYR A 133 -12.57 12.32 10.41
CA TYR A 133 -11.47 11.52 9.87
C TYR A 133 -11.54 11.44 8.35
N ASP A 134 -10.38 11.32 7.70
CA ASP A 134 -10.29 11.12 6.26
C ASP A 134 -10.53 9.64 5.90
N GLU A 135 -11.51 9.40 5.04
CA GLU A 135 -11.96 8.05 4.65
C GLU A 135 -11.05 7.38 3.62
N ILE A 136 -10.18 8.13 2.93
CA ILE A 136 -9.30 7.60 1.88
C ILE A 136 -8.35 6.53 2.43
N TYR A 137 -7.86 6.68 3.66
CA TYR A 137 -6.95 5.73 4.30
C TYR A 137 -7.68 4.69 5.15
N GLN A 138 -8.56 3.90 4.54
CA GLN A 138 -9.40 2.91 5.24
C GLN A 138 -8.59 1.93 6.10
N ASP A 139 -7.48 1.39 5.60
CA ASP A 139 -6.63 0.48 6.37
C ASP A 139 -6.09 1.10 7.68
N ILE A 140 -5.80 2.41 7.66
CA ILE A 140 -5.39 3.15 8.85
C ILE A 140 -6.57 3.32 9.81
N ASN A 141 -7.74 3.67 9.27
CA ASN A 141 -8.96 3.84 10.05
C ASN A 141 -9.38 2.55 10.76
N ASP A 142 -9.28 1.41 10.08
CA ASP A 142 -9.59 0.08 10.62
C ASP A 142 -8.63 -0.31 11.74
N VAL A 143 -7.32 -0.13 11.52
CA VAL A 143 -6.28 -0.44 12.52
C VAL A 143 -6.38 0.46 13.75
N MET A 144 -6.74 1.73 13.56
CA MET A 144 -6.97 2.68 14.65
C MET A 144 -8.36 2.57 15.28
N LYS A 145 -9.28 1.80 14.69
CA LYS A 145 -10.69 1.68 15.10
C LYS A 145 -11.40 3.04 15.23
N ILE A 146 -11.14 3.93 14.27
CA ILE A 146 -11.63 5.32 14.33
C ILE A 146 -13.16 5.39 14.13
N SER A 147 -13.68 4.57 13.23
CA SER A 147 -15.10 4.57 12.84
C SER A 147 -16.05 4.26 13.99
N ASP A 148 -15.55 3.68 15.09
CA ASP A 148 -16.34 3.40 16.29
C ASP A 148 -16.68 4.67 17.09
N LYS A 149 -15.92 5.76 16.92
CA LYS A 149 -15.97 6.95 17.80
C LYS A 149 -16.12 8.28 17.06
N ASN A 150 -15.75 8.32 15.78
CA ASN A 150 -15.69 9.56 15.01
C ASN A 150 -16.44 9.39 13.68
N SER A 151 -16.89 10.51 13.10
CA SER A 151 -17.55 10.53 11.80
C SER A 151 -16.56 10.85 10.67
N PRO A 152 -16.74 10.30 9.46
CA PRO A 152 -15.93 10.65 8.30
C PRO A 152 -16.15 12.11 7.89
N CYS A 153 -15.12 12.75 7.33
CA CYS A 153 -15.21 14.08 6.74
C CYS A 153 -16.04 14.02 5.45
N ARG A 154 -17.13 14.79 5.34
CA ARG A 154 -18.05 14.71 4.19
C ARG A 154 -18.40 16.05 3.56
N ASN A 155 -18.50 17.12 4.35
CA ASN A 155 -18.88 18.43 3.81
C ASN A 155 -17.67 19.18 3.23
N THR A 156 -17.92 20.15 2.35
CA THR A 156 -16.88 20.90 1.64
C THR A 156 -15.88 21.58 2.58
N SER A 157 -16.33 22.10 3.72
CA SER A 157 -15.46 22.76 4.71
C SER A 157 -14.52 21.75 5.38
N GLN A 158 -15.02 20.57 5.74
CA GLN A 158 -14.23 19.47 6.29
C GLN A 158 -13.22 18.94 5.26
N LEU A 159 -13.64 18.71 4.02
CA LEU A 159 -12.74 18.24 2.96
C LEU A 159 -11.65 19.27 2.64
N THR A 160 -12.01 20.56 2.60
CA THR A 160 -11.03 21.65 2.47
C THR A 160 -10.04 21.66 3.65
N CYS A 161 -10.53 21.42 4.87
CA CYS A 161 -9.67 21.30 6.05
C CYS A 161 -8.70 20.11 5.93
N VAL A 162 -9.19 18.93 5.54
CA VAL A 162 -8.36 17.73 5.33
C VAL A 162 -7.27 18.01 4.30
N THR A 163 -7.62 18.58 3.15
CA THR A 163 -6.66 18.94 2.09
C THR A 163 -5.60 19.89 2.61
N ARG A 164 -5.99 20.92 3.36
CA ARG A 164 -5.04 21.86 3.98
C ARG A 164 -4.09 21.17 4.95
N VAL A 165 -4.59 20.30 5.84
CA VAL A 165 -3.75 19.55 6.78
C VAL A 165 -2.79 18.60 6.05
N LYS A 166 -3.24 17.95 4.98
CA LYS A 166 -2.38 17.11 4.13
C LYS A 166 -1.28 17.92 3.44
N TRP A 167 -1.60 19.09 2.91
CA TRP A 167 -0.65 19.95 2.21
C TRP A 167 0.42 20.52 3.13
N THR A 168 0.06 20.85 4.38
CA THR A 168 1.03 21.32 5.38
C THR A 168 1.65 20.17 6.18
N PHE A 169 1.38 18.91 5.82
CA PHE A 169 1.84 17.78 6.60
C PHE A 169 3.35 17.61 6.54
N ASP A 170 4.03 17.93 5.42
CA ASP A 170 5.48 17.78 5.33
C ASP A 170 6.23 18.60 6.39
N ASP A 171 5.75 19.81 6.68
CA ASP A 171 6.28 20.65 7.76
C ASP A 171 5.96 20.06 9.15
N ASN A 172 4.73 19.56 9.31
CA ASN A 172 4.26 18.96 10.56
C ASN A 172 4.79 17.53 10.80
N ALA A 173 5.31 16.86 9.78
CA ALA A 173 5.81 15.48 9.87
C ALA A 173 6.99 15.39 10.82
N LYS A 174 7.71 16.50 11.02
CA LYS A 174 8.79 16.63 12.01
C LYS A 174 8.29 16.53 13.45
N SER A 175 7.02 16.85 13.72
CA SER A 175 6.40 16.70 15.04
C SER A 175 6.00 15.25 15.34
N CYS A 176 5.92 14.39 14.31
CA CYS A 176 5.60 12.98 14.47
C CYS A 176 6.82 12.20 14.96
N ALA A 177 6.71 11.52 16.11
CA ALA A 177 7.72 10.60 16.64
C ALA A 177 7.77 9.26 15.85
N CYS A 178 8.10 9.35 14.57
CA CYS A 178 8.12 8.26 13.59
C CYS A 178 9.54 8.00 13.07
N ASP A 179 10.44 7.64 13.98
CA ASP A 179 11.79 7.21 13.64
C ASP A 179 11.79 5.93 12.80
N SER A 180 12.88 5.69 12.07
CA SER A 180 13.02 4.44 11.31
C SER A 180 13.11 3.24 12.26
N PRO A 181 12.59 2.07 11.88
CA PRO A 181 12.71 0.87 12.70
C PRO A 181 14.17 0.43 12.85
N CYS A 182 14.49 -0.18 13.99
CA CYS A 182 15.82 -0.75 14.22
C CYS A 182 16.10 -1.97 13.33
N SER A 183 15.07 -2.71 12.93
CA SER A 183 15.17 -3.75 11.92
C SER A 183 13.97 -3.75 10.98
N GLU A 184 14.22 -3.82 9.68
CA GLU A 184 13.18 -3.92 8.67
C GLU A 184 13.64 -4.74 7.45
N LYS A 185 12.66 -5.27 6.70
CA LYS A 185 12.88 -5.85 5.38
C LYS A 185 12.27 -4.95 4.33
N VAL A 186 13.08 -4.58 3.34
CA VAL A 186 12.67 -3.77 2.20
C VAL A 186 12.88 -4.60 0.93
N TYR A 187 12.05 -4.38 -0.08
CA TYR A 187 12.14 -5.09 -1.36
C TYR A 187 12.53 -4.10 -2.45
N GLY A 188 13.79 -4.17 -2.90
CA GLY A 188 14.23 -3.53 -4.13
C GLY A 188 13.55 -4.19 -5.33
N ARG A 189 13.16 -3.39 -6.32
CA ARG A 189 12.31 -3.81 -7.44
C ARG A 189 12.97 -3.45 -8.77
N SER A 190 12.84 -4.34 -9.75
CA SER A 190 13.20 -4.06 -11.14
C SER A 190 12.04 -4.49 -12.03
N VAL A 191 11.49 -3.57 -12.80
CA VAL A 191 10.27 -3.80 -13.59
C VAL A 191 10.63 -3.80 -15.06
N THR A 192 10.17 -4.82 -15.77
CA THR A 192 10.26 -4.91 -17.23
C THR A 192 8.91 -5.39 -17.76
N SER A 193 8.55 -5.00 -18.98
CA SER A 193 7.31 -5.46 -19.60
C SER A 193 7.51 -5.83 -21.05
N ARG A 194 6.57 -6.63 -21.56
CA ARG A 194 6.42 -6.95 -22.98
C ARG A 194 4.94 -7.08 -23.32
N MET A 195 4.58 -6.82 -24.56
CA MET A 195 3.21 -7.01 -25.03
C MET A 195 2.75 -8.46 -24.82
N TRP A 196 1.54 -8.64 -24.28
CA TRP A 196 0.93 -9.95 -24.09
C TRP A 196 -0.60 -9.82 -23.99
N PRO A 197 -1.38 -10.71 -24.62
CA PRO A 197 -0.93 -11.85 -25.43
C PRO A 197 -0.48 -11.45 -26.85
N SER A 198 0.26 -12.33 -27.53
CA SER A 198 0.43 -12.23 -28.99
C SER A 198 -0.89 -12.56 -29.70
N ASP A 199 -1.09 -12.10 -30.93
CA ASP A 199 -2.33 -12.35 -31.69
C ASP A 199 -2.73 -13.83 -31.73
N SER A 200 -1.75 -14.72 -31.96
CA SER A 200 -1.95 -16.17 -31.99
C SER A 200 -2.43 -16.74 -30.64
N VAL A 201 -1.95 -16.19 -29.53
CA VAL A 201 -2.31 -16.60 -28.17
C VAL A 201 -3.64 -15.98 -27.74
N ALA A 202 -3.94 -14.74 -28.18
CA ALA A 202 -5.22 -14.11 -27.94
C ALA A 202 -6.36 -14.94 -28.54
N VAL A 203 -6.19 -15.38 -29.79
CA VAL A 203 -7.19 -16.21 -30.49
C VAL A 203 -7.43 -17.54 -29.79
N SER A 204 -6.44 -18.14 -29.13
CA SER A 204 -6.62 -19.39 -28.38
C SER A 204 -7.23 -19.16 -26.99
N MET A 205 -6.90 -18.07 -26.31
CA MET A 205 -7.40 -17.77 -24.96
C MET A 205 -8.85 -17.30 -24.91
N PHE A 206 -9.31 -16.59 -25.95
CA PHE A 206 -10.66 -16.00 -25.99
C PHE A 206 -11.65 -16.76 -26.90
N ARG A 207 -11.25 -17.93 -27.44
CA ARG A 207 -12.19 -18.91 -28.01
C ARG A 207 -12.76 -19.78 -26.88
N LEU A 208 -13.65 -19.19 -26.09
CA LEU A 208 -14.57 -19.88 -25.20
C LEU A 208 -15.99 -19.44 -25.53
#